data_AF-A0A9D4WYW1-F1
#
_entry.id   AF-A0A9D4WYW1-F1
#
_cell.length_a   1.000
_cell.length_b   1.000
_cell.length_c   1.000
_cell.angle_alpha   90.00
_cell.angle_beta   90.00
_cell.angle_gamma   90.00
#
_symmetry.space_group_name_H-M   'P 1'
#
loop_
_entity.id
_entity.type
_entity.pdbx_description
1 polymer ?
#
loop_
_entity_poly.entity_id
_entity_poly.type
_entity_poly.pdbx_seq_one_letter_code
_entity_poly.pdbx_strand_id
1 'polypeptide(L)'
;MAQEHAHSSAVERLLNCEVPLRAQYIRVLFREITRISNHSLALTTHAMDVGASTPSLWAFEEREKLLEFYERVSGARMHASFIRPGGVAQDLPLGLCRDIDSFTQQFASRIDELEEMSTGNRIWKQRLVDIGTVTAQQAKDWGFSGVMLRGGAGHPPSNGVGPTDREWIRLWPRGTSEPHEFTGVEHSPPKSA
;
A
#
# COMPACT_ATOMS: atom_id res chain seq x y z
N MET A 1 -0.83 -11.62 2.54
CA MET A 1 -1.65 -12.37 3.53
C MET A 1 -2.93 -11.64 4.00
N ALA A 2 -3.30 -10.47 3.46
CA ALA A 2 -4.48 -9.74 3.92
C ALA A 2 -5.82 -10.49 3.74
N GLN A 3 -5.95 -11.28 2.67
CA GLN A 3 -7.16 -12.08 2.41
C GLN A 3 -7.31 -13.25 3.38
N GLU A 4 -6.21 -13.95 3.68
CA GLU A 4 -6.19 -15.03 4.69
C GLU A 4 -6.61 -14.50 6.07
N HIS A 5 -6.17 -13.29 6.41
CA HIS A 5 -6.57 -12.62 7.63
C HIS A 5 -8.06 -12.29 7.66
N ALA A 6 -8.61 -11.71 6.59
CA ALA A 6 -10.04 -11.40 6.52
C ALA A 6 -10.91 -12.66 6.66
N HIS A 7 -10.52 -13.75 5.99
CA HIS A 7 -11.19 -15.04 6.12
C HIS A 7 -11.10 -15.59 7.55
N SER A 8 -9.91 -15.64 8.12
CA SER A 8 -9.70 -16.17 9.48
C SER A 8 -10.45 -15.35 10.54
N SER A 9 -10.46 -14.02 10.42
CA SER A 9 -11.20 -13.15 11.33
C SER A 9 -12.72 -13.26 11.20
N ALA A 10 -13.24 -13.57 10.01
CA ALA A 10 -14.66 -13.86 9.85
C ALA A 10 -15.04 -15.19 10.57
N VAL A 11 -14.21 -16.22 10.40
CA VAL A 11 -14.41 -17.52 11.06
C VAL A 11 -14.27 -17.42 12.58
N GLU A 12 -13.27 -16.68 13.07
CA GLU A 12 -13.05 -16.44 14.51
C GLU A 12 -14.21 -15.70 15.17
N ARG A 13 -14.81 -14.73 14.46
CA ARG A 13 -16.01 -14.02 14.93
C ARG A 13 -17.23 -14.91 14.99
N LEU A 14 -17.39 -15.86 14.07
CA LEU A 14 -18.50 -16.81 14.11
C LEU A 14 -18.35 -17.83 15.25
N LEU A 15 -17.12 -18.23 15.55
CA LEU A 15 -16.81 -19.21 16.59
C LEU A 15 -16.59 -18.58 17.98
N ASN A 16 -16.63 -17.26 18.11
CA ASN A 16 -16.29 -16.51 19.33
C ASN A 16 -14.96 -16.97 19.97
N CYS A 17 -13.94 -17.21 19.14
CA CYS A 17 -12.64 -17.69 19.61
C CYS A 17 -11.67 -16.51 19.84
N GLU A 18 -10.95 -16.53 20.96
CA GLU A 18 -9.92 -15.53 21.26
C GLU A 18 -8.56 -15.97 20.73
N VAL A 19 -7.91 -15.10 19.97
CA VAL A 19 -6.59 -15.35 19.38
C VAL A 19 -5.49 -14.86 20.34
N PRO A 20 -4.44 -15.65 20.61
CA PRO A 20 -3.35 -15.25 21.50
C PRO A 20 -2.64 -13.97 21.00
N LEU A 21 -2.21 -13.13 21.95
CA LEU A 21 -1.64 -11.81 21.67
C LEU A 21 -0.44 -11.85 20.70
N ARG A 22 0.44 -12.85 20.84
CA ARG A 22 1.59 -13.04 19.94
C ARG A 22 1.16 -13.24 18.49
N ALA A 23 0.12 -14.03 18.25
CA ALA A 23 -0.38 -14.29 16.90
C ALA A 23 -1.00 -13.03 16.29
N GLN A 24 -1.63 -12.16 17.09
CA GLN A 24 -2.15 -10.88 16.61
C GLN A 24 -1.03 -9.96 16.11
N TYR A 25 0.07 -9.83 16.86
CA TYR A 25 1.23 -9.04 16.43
C TYR A 25 1.84 -9.56 15.13
N ILE A 26 2.01 -10.87 15.02
CA ILE A 26 2.55 -11.51 13.80
C ILE A 26 1.62 -11.23 12.60
N ARG A 27 0.30 -11.34 12.77
CA ARG A 27 -0.69 -11.04 11.72
C ARG A 27 -0.59 -9.59 11.26
N VAL A 28 -0.49 -8.64 12.18
CA VAL A 28 -0.33 -7.21 11.84
C VAL A 28 0.97 -6.97 11.09
N LEU A 29 2.09 -7.52 11.56
CA LEU A 29 3.39 -7.41 10.92
C LEU A 29 3.35 -7.87 9.45
N PHE A 30 2.85 -9.10 9.18
CA PHE A 30 2.75 -9.60 7.81
C PHE A 30 1.69 -8.89 6.97
N ARG A 31 0.63 -8.35 7.58
CA ARG A 31 -0.37 -7.53 6.88
C ARG A 31 0.26 -6.24 6.38
N GLU A 32 1.09 -5.59 7.18
CA GLU A 32 1.80 -4.37 6.76
C GLU A 32 2.91 -4.65 5.74
N ILE A 33 3.65 -5.77 5.87
CA ILE A 33 4.58 -6.21 4.82
C ILE A 33 3.82 -6.49 3.49
N THR A 34 2.66 -7.15 3.56
CA THR A 34 1.79 -7.36 2.38
C THR A 34 1.36 -6.02 1.79
N ARG A 35 1.05 -5.03 2.64
CA ARG A 35 0.62 -3.69 2.20
C ARG A 35 1.73 -3.01 1.41
N ILE A 36 2.97 -3.01 1.92
CA ILE A 36 4.14 -2.44 1.24
C ILE A 36 4.34 -3.12 -0.11
N SER A 37 4.33 -4.46 -0.14
CA SER A 37 4.49 -5.24 -1.38
C SER A 37 3.41 -4.90 -2.41
N ASN A 38 2.14 -4.76 -1.97
CA ASN A 38 1.03 -4.45 -2.86
C ASN A 38 1.08 -3.00 -3.39
N HIS A 39 1.46 -2.02 -2.56
CA HIS A 39 1.59 -0.63 -3.02
C HIS A 39 2.79 -0.46 -3.95
N SER A 40 3.92 -1.14 -3.67
CA SER A 40 5.08 -1.17 -4.56
C SER A 40 4.70 -1.73 -5.93
N LEU A 41 3.95 -2.83 -5.98
CA LEU A 41 3.46 -3.40 -7.24
C LEU A 41 2.49 -2.44 -7.97
N ALA A 42 1.55 -1.82 -7.23
CA ALA A 42 0.59 -0.89 -7.82
C ALA A 42 1.27 0.35 -8.42
N LEU A 43 2.24 0.94 -7.72
CA LEU A 43 2.99 2.10 -8.19
C LEU A 43 3.85 1.75 -9.41
N THR A 44 4.55 0.62 -9.38
CA THR A 44 5.45 0.21 -10.47
C THR A 44 4.72 -0.17 -11.74
N THR A 45 3.66 -0.97 -11.64
CA THR A 45 2.83 -1.33 -12.81
C THR A 45 2.18 -0.09 -13.41
N HIS A 46 1.64 0.80 -12.59
CA HIS A 46 1.11 2.07 -13.07
C HIS A 46 2.20 2.93 -13.75
N ALA A 47 3.41 2.97 -13.17
CA ALA A 47 4.52 3.68 -13.78
C ALA A 47 4.93 3.10 -15.12
N MET A 48 4.94 1.78 -15.25
CA MET A 48 5.20 1.07 -16.50
C MET A 48 4.15 1.41 -17.57
N ASP A 49 2.87 1.44 -17.21
CA ASP A 49 1.76 1.77 -18.12
C ASP A 49 1.84 3.22 -18.63
N VAL A 50 2.32 4.15 -17.77
CA VAL A 50 2.60 5.54 -18.16
C VAL A 50 3.88 5.64 -19.01
N GLY A 51 4.71 4.59 -19.06
CA GLY A 51 5.91 4.50 -19.91
C GLY A 51 7.24 4.68 -19.17
N ALA A 52 7.23 4.67 -17.83
CA ALA A 52 8.43 4.65 -17.00
C ALA A 52 8.72 3.21 -16.53
N SER A 53 9.58 2.49 -17.27
CA SER A 53 9.93 1.10 -16.96
C SER A 53 10.99 0.96 -15.86
N THR A 54 11.91 1.93 -15.73
CA THR A 54 13.04 1.88 -14.78
C THR A 54 12.60 1.75 -13.30
N PRO A 55 11.63 2.53 -12.79
CA PRO A 55 11.18 2.40 -11.40
C PRO A 55 10.62 1.02 -11.08
N SER A 56 10.09 0.32 -12.09
CA SER A 56 9.59 -1.05 -11.90
C SER A 56 10.71 -2.00 -11.51
N LEU A 57 11.84 -1.94 -12.23
CA LEU A 57 12.97 -2.84 -11.97
C LEU A 57 13.53 -2.67 -10.55
N TRP A 58 13.67 -1.43 -10.08
CA TRP A 58 14.17 -1.15 -8.73
C TRP A 58 13.24 -1.65 -7.64
N ALA A 59 11.94 -1.41 -7.77
CA ALA A 59 11.00 -1.87 -6.75
C ALA A 59 10.78 -3.39 -6.78
N PHE A 60 10.98 -4.06 -7.94
CA PHE A 60 10.97 -5.53 -7.99
C PHE A 60 12.14 -6.16 -7.23
N GLU A 61 13.31 -5.52 -7.17
CA GLU A 61 14.43 -5.98 -6.33
C GLU A 61 14.04 -5.98 -4.84
N GLU A 62 13.48 -4.87 -4.35
CA GLU A 62 13.03 -4.77 -2.96
C GLU A 62 11.86 -5.72 -2.68
N ARG A 63 11.00 -5.95 -3.67
CA ARG A 63 9.91 -6.93 -3.55
C ARG A 63 10.41 -8.36 -3.44
N GLU A 64 11.53 -8.71 -4.08
CA GLU A 64 12.13 -10.05 -3.96
C GLU A 64 12.61 -10.31 -2.52
N LYS A 65 13.22 -9.31 -1.87
CA LYS A 65 13.59 -9.40 -0.44
C LYS A 65 12.36 -9.66 0.44
N LEU A 66 11.23 -9.02 0.14
CA LEU A 66 9.97 -9.30 0.84
C LEU A 66 9.45 -10.72 0.59
N LEU A 67 9.60 -11.26 -0.63
CA LEU A 67 9.21 -12.64 -0.95
C LEU A 67 10.12 -13.66 -0.25
N GLU A 68 11.39 -13.33 -0.01
CA GLU A 68 12.29 -14.16 0.80
C GLU A 68 11.77 -14.31 2.24
N PHE A 69 11.26 -13.24 2.85
CA PHE A 69 10.62 -13.32 4.17
C PHE A 69 9.40 -14.23 4.18
N TYR A 70 8.63 -14.27 3.09
CA TYR A 70 7.49 -15.18 2.94
C TYR A 70 7.94 -16.64 2.84
N GLU A 71 8.98 -16.89 2.05
CA GLU A 71 9.56 -18.21 1.87
C GLU A 71 10.11 -18.76 3.19
N ARG A 72 10.82 -17.96 3.98
CA ARG A 72 11.36 -18.39 5.28
C ARG A 72 10.28 -18.75 6.30
N VAL A 73 9.10 -18.15 6.21
CA VAL A 73 8.02 -18.30 7.20
C VAL A 73 7.07 -19.43 6.82
N SER A 74 6.76 -19.57 5.54
CA SER A 74 5.74 -20.51 5.05
C SER A 74 6.26 -21.59 4.11
N GLY A 75 7.50 -21.47 3.65
CA GLY A 75 8.07 -22.30 2.58
C GLY A 75 7.58 -21.92 1.17
N ALA A 76 6.64 -20.98 1.06
CA ALA A 76 6.09 -20.53 -0.21
C ALA A 76 6.30 -19.03 -0.41
N ARG A 77 6.56 -18.62 -1.66
CA ARG A 77 6.87 -17.22 -1.98
C ARG A 77 5.64 -16.30 -2.01
N MET A 78 4.50 -16.79 -2.50
CA MET A 78 3.29 -15.96 -2.68
C MET A 78 2.08 -16.49 -1.90
N HIS A 79 1.76 -17.78 -2.07
CA HIS A 79 0.61 -18.42 -1.42
C HIS A 79 1.05 -19.15 -0.16
N ALA A 80 1.15 -18.39 0.93
CA ALA A 80 1.75 -18.85 2.18
C ALA A 80 0.82 -19.71 3.05
N SER A 81 -0.51 -19.54 2.99
CA SER A 81 -1.46 -20.24 3.87
C SER A 81 -1.02 -20.21 5.34
N PHE A 82 -0.50 -19.06 5.75
CA PHE A 82 0.20 -18.89 7.02
C PHE A 82 -0.78 -18.47 8.11
N ILE A 83 -1.74 -17.62 7.78
CA ILE A 83 -2.80 -17.22 8.71
C ILE A 83 -3.93 -18.24 8.61
N ARG A 84 -4.22 -18.89 9.74
CA ARG A 84 -5.29 -19.88 9.86
C ARG A 84 -6.27 -19.46 10.96
N PRO A 85 -7.55 -19.89 10.90
CA PRO A 85 -8.49 -19.65 11.99
C PRO A 85 -7.92 -20.16 13.32
N GLY A 86 -7.86 -19.28 14.33
CA GLY A 86 -7.27 -19.57 15.64
C GLY A 86 -5.84 -19.05 15.85
N GLY A 87 -5.18 -18.51 14.81
CA GLY A 87 -3.89 -17.83 14.97
C GLY A 87 -3.00 -17.87 13.72
N VAL A 88 -1.84 -18.49 13.86
CA VAL A 88 -0.82 -18.65 12.82
C VAL A 88 -0.40 -20.12 12.76
N ALA A 89 -0.02 -20.59 11.57
CA ALA A 89 0.36 -21.98 11.36
C ALA A 89 1.65 -22.36 12.10
N GLN A 90 2.64 -21.45 12.12
CA GLN A 90 3.95 -21.64 12.72
C GLN A 90 4.45 -20.32 13.33
N ASP A 91 5.30 -20.38 14.34
CA ASP A 91 5.99 -19.20 14.88
C ASP A 91 7.13 -18.74 13.95
N LEU A 92 7.61 -17.52 14.15
CA LEU A 92 8.67 -16.93 13.36
C LEU A 92 10.02 -17.65 13.57
N PRO A 93 10.82 -17.88 12.49
CA PRO A 93 12.17 -18.39 12.64
C PRO A 93 13.07 -17.37 13.34
N LEU A 94 14.06 -17.87 14.08
CA LEU A 94 15.04 -17.04 14.79
C LEU A 94 15.83 -16.18 13.80
N GLY A 95 15.95 -14.89 14.07
CA GLY A 95 16.69 -13.92 13.24
C GLY A 95 15.84 -13.10 12.26
N LEU A 96 14.62 -13.55 11.92
CA LEU A 96 13.79 -12.84 10.93
C LEU A 96 13.47 -11.40 11.31
N CYS A 97 13.20 -11.12 12.59
CA CYS A 97 12.89 -9.76 13.04
C CYS A 97 14.05 -8.78 12.79
N ARG A 98 15.30 -9.24 12.88
CA ARG A 98 16.48 -8.39 12.64
C ARG A 98 16.64 -8.09 11.16
N ASP A 99 16.33 -9.05 10.30
CA ASP A 99 16.40 -8.86 8.85
C ASP A 99 15.29 -7.93 8.35
N ILE A 100 14.09 -8.02 8.93
CA ILE A 100 13.00 -7.08 8.68
C ILE A 100 13.41 -5.65 9.10
N ASP A 101 14.03 -5.50 10.27
CA ASP A 101 14.51 -4.18 10.74
C ASP A 101 15.55 -3.58 9.78
N SER A 102 16.56 -4.37 9.39
CA SER A 102 17.56 -3.96 8.39
C SER A 102 16.92 -3.56 7.05
N PHE A 103 15.93 -4.33 6.59
CA PHE A 103 15.17 -4.00 5.38
C PHE A 103 14.45 -2.66 5.53
N THR A 104 13.77 -2.40 6.65
CA THR A 104 13.03 -1.14 6.85
C THR A 104 13.93 0.10 6.83
N GLN A 105 15.17 -0.02 7.31
CA GLN A 105 16.14 1.08 7.28
C GLN A 105 16.59 1.41 5.85
N GLN A 106 16.79 0.38 5.01
CA GLN A 106 17.19 0.54 3.61
C GLN A 106 16.01 0.95 2.71
N PHE A 107 14.79 0.52 3.05
CA PHE A 107 13.62 0.77 2.23
C PHE A 107 13.23 2.26 2.19
N ALA A 108 13.54 3.03 3.23
CA ALA A 108 13.24 4.46 3.28
C ALA A 108 13.92 5.23 2.15
N SER A 109 15.24 5.04 1.97
CA SER A 109 15.98 5.70 0.88
C SER A 109 15.51 5.26 -0.51
N ARG A 110 15.06 4.00 -0.65
CA ARG A 110 14.49 3.51 -1.91
C ARG A 110 13.16 4.17 -2.26
N ILE A 111 12.34 4.50 -1.27
CA ILE A 111 11.11 5.27 -1.50
C ILE A 111 11.46 6.67 -2.01
N ASP A 112 12.44 7.32 -1.39
CA ASP A 112 12.86 8.68 -1.78
C ASP A 112 13.37 8.70 -3.24
N GLU A 113 14.18 7.70 -3.64
CA GLU A 113 14.65 7.54 -5.02
C GLU A 113 13.49 7.33 -6.02
N LEU A 114 12.46 6.54 -5.64
CA LEU A 114 11.27 6.33 -6.47
C LEU A 114 10.41 7.60 -6.57
N GLU A 115 10.31 8.37 -5.49
CA GLU A 115 9.58 9.63 -5.44
C GLU A 115 10.26 10.69 -6.30
N GLU A 116 11.58 10.83 -6.22
CA GLU A 116 12.36 11.79 -7.01
C GLU A 116 12.14 11.59 -8.51
N MET A 117 12.15 10.33 -8.96
CA MET A 117 11.94 9.98 -10.37
C MET A 117 10.51 10.22 -10.88
N SER A 118 9.51 10.16 -9.98
CA SER A 118 8.09 10.18 -10.37
C SER A 118 7.43 11.53 -10.07
N THR A 119 7.47 11.97 -8.81
CA THR A 119 6.74 13.15 -8.31
C THR A 119 7.25 14.46 -8.92
N GLY A 120 8.56 14.57 -9.17
CA GLY A 120 9.17 15.73 -9.82
C GLY A 120 8.95 15.80 -11.33
N ASN A 121 8.56 14.69 -11.96
CA ASN A 121 8.57 14.57 -13.41
C ASN A 121 7.36 15.29 -14.05
N ARG A 122 7.65 16.23 -14.98
CA ARG A 122 6.61 16.96 -15.71
C ARG A 122 5.70 16.04 -16.52
N ILE A 123 6.25 15.01 -17.16
CA ILE A 123 5.49 14.05 -17.98
C ILE A 123 4.53 13.25 -17.09
N TRP A 124 4.97 12.91 -15.87
CA TRP A 124 4.14 12.23 -14.87
C TRP A 124 2.94 13.10 -14.46
N LYS A 125 3.19 14.37 -14.11
CA LYS A 125 2.11 15.31 -13.76
C LYS A 125 1.15 15.55 -14.92
N GLN A 126 1.66 15.74 -16.14
CA GLN A 126 0.83 15.95 -17.33
C GLN A 126 -0.14 14.79 -17.63
N ARG A 127 0.18 13.56 -17.18
CA ARG A 127 -0.65 12.38 -17.43
C ARG A 127 -1.52 11.94 -16.26
N LEU A 128 -1.41 12.58 -15.11
CA LEU A 128 -2.15 12.19 -13.90
C LEU A 128 -2.94 13.33 -13.27
N VAL A 129 -2.47 14.57 -13.39
CA VAL A 129 -3.21 15.74 -12.90
C VAL A 129 -4.43 15.96 -13.79
N ASP A 130 -5.58 16.21 -13.15
CA ASP A 130 -6.90 16.42 -13.78
C ASP A 130 -7.48 15.24 -14.57
N ILE A 131 -6.95 14.03 -14.39
CA ILE A 131 -7.44 12.81 -15.05
C ILE A 131 -8.12 11.90 -14.05
N GLY A 132 -9.33 11.43 -14.37
CA GLY A 132 -10.09 10.52 -13.51
C GLY A 132 -10.58 11.19 -12.22
N THR A 133 -10.99 12.46 -12.29
CA THR A 133 -11.55 13.18 -11.15
C THR A 133 -12.88 12.56 -10.73
N VAL A 134 -12.98 12.18 -9.45
CA VAL A 134 -14.17 11.57 -8.87
C VAL A 134 -14.60 12.41 -7.68
N THR A 135 -15.87 12.82 -7.65
CA THR A 135 -16.42 13.55 -6.51
C THR A 135 -16.69 12.62 -5.32
N ALA A 136 -16.63 13.14 -4.10
CA ALA A 136 -16.91 12.38 -2.89
C ALA A 136 -18.31 11.71 -2.88
N GLN A 137 -19.29 12.32 -3.55
CA GLN A 137 -20.64 11.78 -3.67
C GLN A 137 -20.68 10.59 -4.63
N GLN A 138 -20.11 10.73 -5.83
CA GLN A 138 -20.00 9.64 -6.80
C GLN A 138 -19.23 8.45 -6.22
N ALA A 139 -18.15 8.70 -5.48
CA ALA A 139 -17.35 7.65 -4.89
C ALA A 139 -18.14 6.82 -3.86
N LYS A 140 -19.07 7.44 -3.13
CA LYS A 140 -19.98 6.75 -2.22
C LYS A 140 -21.06 5.99 -2.98
N ASP A 141 -21.68 6.62 -3.97
CA ASP A 141 -22.78 6.03 -4.74
C ASP A 141 -22.31 4.79 -5.54
N TRP A 142 -21.07 4.80 -6.02
CA TRP A 142 -20.46 3.67 -6.74
C TRP A 142 -19.77 2.64 -5.82
N GLY A 143 -19.80 2.85 -4.50
CA GLY A 143 -19.23 1.89 -3.54
C GLY A 143 -17.71 1.75 -3.62
N PHE A 144 -16.98 2.80 -3.99
CA PHE A 144 -15.51 2.78 -3.96
C PHE A 144 -15.00 2.57 -2.54
N SER A 145 -13.79 2.01 -2.42
CA SER A 145 -13.16 1.77 -1.11
C SER A 145 -11.64 2.01 -1.17
N GLY A 146 -11.00 2.04 0.01
CA GLY A 146 -9.55 2.13 0.10
C GLY A 146 -8.98 3.48 -0.37
N VAL A 147 -7.98 3.43 -1.26
CA VAL A 147 -7.24 4.62 -1.73
C VAL A 147 -8.14 5.55 -2.54
N MET A 148 -9.08 5.01 -3.32
CA MET A 148 -9.98 5.79 -4.17
C MET A 148 -10.87 6.75 -3.36
N LEU A 149 -11.41 6.31 -2.22
CA LEU A 149 -12.17 7.19 -1.31
C LEU A 149 -11.29 8.24 -0.61
N ARG A 150 -10.03 7.89 -0.33
CA ARG A 150 -9.08 8.78 0.36
C ARG A 150 -8.58 9.90 -0.56
N GLY A 151 -8.41 9.61 -1.85
CA GLY A 151 -8.03 10.60 -2.87
C GLY A 151 -9.19 11.54 -3.21
N GLY A 152 -10.43 11.05 -3.27
CA GLY A 152 -11.62 11.84 -3.64
C GLY A 152 -12.21 12.78 -2.57
N ALA A 153 -11.50 13.04 -1.47
CA ALA A 153 -11.90 13.98 -0.41
C ALA A 153 -13.23 13.69 0.33
N GLY A 154 -13.51 12.43 0.71
CA GLY A 154 -14.65 12.14 1.59
C GLY A 154 -14.47 10.88 2.45
N HIS A 155 -14.07 11.04 3.71
CA HIS A 155 -14.05 9.92 4.68
C HIS A 155 -15.48 9.54 5.11
N PRO A 156 -15.93 8.27 4.96
CA PRO A 156 -17.09 7.77 5.68
C PRO A 156 -16.73 7.46 7.15
N PRO A 157 -17.66 7.64 8.12
CA PRO A 157 -17.38 7.41 9.54
C PRO A 157 -16.93 5.98 9.83
N SER A 158 -15.85 5.84 10.62
CA SER A 158 -15.11 4.60 10.91
C SER A 158 -15.80 3.60 11.86
N ASN A 159 -17.14 3.55 11.83
CA ASN A 159 -17.94 2.85 12.84
C ASN A 159 -17.82 1.30 12.79
N GLY A 160 -17.23 0.72 11.74
CA GLY A 160 -17.08 -0.74 11.58
C GLY A 160 -15.67 -1.31 11.75
N VAL A 161 -14.66 -0.47 12.02
CA VAL A 161 -13.26 -0.91 12.07
C VAL A 161 -12.83 -1.19 13.52
N GLY A 162 -12.15 -2.32 13.75
CA GLY A 162 -11.68 -2.73 15.08
C GLY A 162 -10.73 -1.70 15.73
N PRO A 163 -10.60 -1.70 17.06
CA PRO A 163 -9.94 -0.62 17.81
C PRO A 163 -8.50 -0.34 17.37
N THR A 164 -7.75 -1.39 17.03
CA THR A 164 -6.34 -1.31 16.61
C THR A 164 -6.16 -0.65 15.25
N ASP A 165 -7.06 -0.84 14.29
CA ASP A 165 -6.96 -0.25 12.95
C ASP A 165 -7.37 1.25 12.94
N ARG A 166 -8.06 1.75 13.98
CA ARG A 166 -8.57 3.13 14.03
C ARG A 166 -7.48 4.19 14.21
N GLU A 167 -6.45 3.92 15.00
CA GLU A 167 -5.34 4.87 15.19
C GLU A 167 -4.44 4.96 13.96
N TRP A 168 -4.20 3.85 13.26
CA TRP A 168 -3.39 3.82 12.04
C TRP A 168 -4.06 4.52 10.85
N ILE A 169 -5.39 4.48 10.75
CA ILE A 169 -6.13 5.23 9.73
C ILE A 169 -5.95 6.76 9.90
N ARG A 170 -5.74 7.25 11.13
CA ARG A 170 -5.55 8.69 11.39
C ARG A 170 -4.22 9.23 10.87
N LEU A 171 -3.19 8.37 10.75
CA LEU A 171 -1.85 8.74 10.27
C LEU A 171 -1.74 8.74 8.74
N TRP A 172 -2.82 8.39 8.01
CA TRP A 172 -2.76 8.27 6.56
C TRP A 172 -2.78 9.64 5.84
N PRO A 173 -1.97 9.83 4.78
CA PRO A 173 -1.98 11.06 3.97
C PRO A 173 -3.36 11.32 3.36
N ARG A 174 -3.85 12.55 3.48
CA ARG A 174 -5.14 12.95 2.92
C ARG A 174 -4.92 13.62 1.57
N GLY A 175 -5.77 13.32 0.59
CA GLY A 175 -5.82 14.11 -0.64
C GLY A 175 -6.24 15.54 -0.30
N THR A 176 -5.51 16.52 -0.81
CA THR A 176 -5.92 17.93 -0.77
C THR A 176 -7.07 18.12 -1.76
N SER A 177 -8.19 18.65 -1.30
CA SER A 177 -9.31 19.08 -2.16
C SER A 177 -9.09 20.45 -2.78
N GLU A 178 -7.91 21.04 -2.61
CA GLU A 178 -7.61 22.37 -3.14
C GLU A 178 -7.20 22.25 -4.61
N PRO A 179 -7.87 22.95 -5.53
CA PRO A 179 -7.34 23.13 -6.87
C PRO A 179 -6.04 23.90 -6.71
N HIS A 180 -4.90 23.25 -6.98
CA HIS A 180 -3.64 23.98 -7.11
C HIS A 180 -3.81 24.95 -8.29
N GLU A 181 -4.03 26.23 -8.00
CA GLU A 181 -3.97 27.32 -8.98
C GLU A 181 -2.57 27.31 -9.62
N PHE A 182 -2.46 26.65 -10.78
CA PHE A 182 -1.28 26.72 -11.63
C PHE A 182 -1.37 27.97 -12.51
N THR A 183 -1.28 29.15 -11.90
CA THR A 183 -0.95 30.37 -12.65
C THR A 183 0.53 30.32 -12.99
N GLY A 184 0.88 29.76 -14.15
CA GLY A 184 2.28 29.70 -14.57
C GLY A 184 2.59 28.74 -15.72
N VAL A 185 1.74 28.67 -16.74
CA VAL A 185 2.15 28.16 -18.05
C VAL A 185 2.14 29.33 -19.02
N GLU A 186 3.19 30.15 -18.97
CA GLU A 186 3.52 31.02 -20.10
C GLU A 186 3.73 30.12 -21.32
N HIS A 187 2.74 30.13 -22.21
CA HIS A 187 2.91 29.69 -23.59
C HIS A 187 3.96 30.62 -24.22
N SER A 188 5.24 30.24 -24.15
CA SER A 188 6.23 30.80 -25.06
C SER A 188 5.81 30.44 -26.48
N PRO A 189 5.52 31.42 -27.37
CA PRO A 189 5.10 31.14 -28.73
C PRO A 189 6.25 30.45 -29.50
N PRO A 190 5.93 29.62 -30.50
CA PRO A 190 6.95 28.98 -31.33
C PRO A 190 7.76 30.07 -32.04
N LYS A 191 9.06 30.16 -31.75
CA LYS A 191 9.96 31.00 -32.52
C LYS A 191 10.04 30.45 -33.94
N SER A 192 9.46 31.21 -34.87
CA SER A 192 9.67 31.10 -36.30
C SER A 192 11.08 31.59 -36.67
N ALA A 193 11.93 30.69 -37.17
CA ALA A 193 12.99 30.89 -38.18
C ALA A 193 13.95 29.69 -38.12
#